data_AF-A0A2C1E3K1-F1
#
_entry.id   AF-A0A2C1E3K1-F1
#
_cell.length_a   1.000
_cell.length_b   1.000
_cell.length_c   1.000
_cell.angle_alpha   90.00
_cell.angle_beta   90.00
_cell.angle_gamma   90.00
#
_symmetry.space_group_name_H-M   'P 1'
#
loop_
_entity.id
_entity.type
_entity.pdbx_description
1 polymer ?
#
loop_
_entity_poly.entity_id
_entity_poly.type
_entity_poly.pdbx_seq_one_letter_code
_entity_poly.pdbx_strand_id
1 'polypeptide(L)'
;MIKKKRIGTIISILIPVLLILSIVNVAYKIILTEFFGVSILLPVFLCPIGFILAIFSYQIDKNIGAKIGIILNVVVFLIPFIWVIGKIM
;
A
#
# COMPACT_ATOMS: atom_id res chain seq x y z
N MET A 1 -13.85 -15.35 18.71
CA MET A 1 -13.57 -13.92 18.98
C MET A 1 -12.23 -13.53 18.37
N ILE A 2 -12.17 -13.32 17.04
CA ILE A 2 -10.97 -12.80 16.37
C ILE A 2 -10.78 -11.38 16.90
N LYS A 3 -9.84 -11.22 17.84
CA LYS A 3 -9.61 -9.97 18.59
C LYS A 3 -9.55 -8.82 17.59
N LYS A 4 -10.41 -7.80 17.75
CA LYS A 4 -10.50 -6.57 16.92
C LYS A 4 -9.13 -6.02 16.49
N LYS A 5 -8.10 -6.21 17.31
CA LYS A 5 -6.72 -5.82 17.04
C LYS A 5 -6.07 -6.48 15.81
N ARG A 6 -6.40 -7.74 15.48
CA ARG A 6 -5.89 -8.40 14.24
C ARG A 6 -6.46 -7.78 12.97
N ILE A 7 -7.68 -7.23 13.03
CA ILE A 7 -8.36 -6.66 11.86
C ILE A 7 -7.61 -5.43 11.36
N GLY A 8 -7.14 -4.54 12.25
CA GLY A 8 -6.34 -3.38 11.85
C GLY A 8 -5.03 -3.75 11.15
N THR A 9 -4.36 -4.81 11.62
CA THR A 9 -3.15 -5.34 10.96
C THR A 9 -3.46 -5.95 9.59
N ILE A 10 -4.56 -6.71 9.49
CA ILE A 10 -4.99 -7.31 8.23
C ILE A 10 -5.33 -6.21 7.22
N ILE A 11 -6.10 -5.20 7.61
CA ILE A 11 -6.46 -4.07 6.74
C ILE A 11 -5.21 -3.30 6.30
N SER A 12 -4.28 -3.05 7.22
CA SER A 12 -3.04 -2.34 6.93
C SER A 12 -2.12 -3.07 5.94
N ILE A 13 -2.17 -4.41 5.90
CA ILE A 13 -1.45 -5.22 4.90
C ILE A 13 -2.27 -5.36 3.60
N LEU A 14 -3.60 -5.45 3.70
CA LEU A 14 -4.48 -5.62 2.55
C LEU A 14 -4.46 -4.40 1.61
N ILE A 15 -4.43 -3.18 2.18
CA ILE A 15 -4.35 -1.92 1.43
C ILE A 15 -3.14 -1.90 0.47
N PRO A 16 -1.88 -2.05 0.93
CA PRO A 16 -0.72 -2.02 0.05
C PRO A 16 -0.67 -3.24 -0.89
N VAL A 17 -1.19 -4.42 -0.51
CA VAL A 17 -1.29 -5.57 -1.42
C VAL A 17 -2.23 -5.29 -2.60
N LEU A 18 -3.40 -4.71 -2.35
CA LEU A 18 -4.35 -4.32 -3.40
C LEU A 18 -3.76 -3.23 -4.32
N LEU A 19 -2.99 -2.32 -3.75
CA LEU A 19 -2.29 -1.28 -4.51
C LEU A 19 -1.19 -1.87 -5.40
N ILE A 20 -0.38 -2.81 -4.90
CA ILE A 20 0.63 -3.52 -5.70
C ILE A 20 -0.04 -4.23 -6.88
N LEU A 21 -1.15 -4.94 -6.64
CA LEU A 21 -1.90 -5.61 -7.71
C LEU A 21 -2.40 -4.62 -8.76
N SER A 22 -2.90 -3.45 -8.35
CA SER A 22 -3.32 -2.39 -9.27
C SER A 22 -2.15 -1.83 -10.09
N ILE A 23 -0.99 -1.58 -9.46
CA ILE A 23 0.21 -1.10 -10.15
C ILE A 23 0.70 -2.13 -11.17
N VAL A 24 0.79 -3.41 -10.79
CA VAL A 24 1.21 -4.50 -11.67
C VAL A 24 0.24 -4.63 -12.85
N ASN A 25 -1.07 -4.61 -12.59
CA ASN A 25 -2.09 -4.68 -13.63
C ASN A 25 -1.91 -3.58 -14.70
N VAL A 26 -1.58 -2.37 -14.25
CA VAL A 26 -1.35 -1.22 -15.11
C VAL A 26 0.02 -1.27 -15.82
N ALA A 27 1.07 -1.68 -15.13
CA ALA A 27 2.42 -1.82 -15.70
C ALA A 27 2.47 -2.84 -16.84
N TYR A 28 1.76 -3.95 -16.71
CA TYR A 28 1.68 -5.02 -17.71
C TYR A 28 0.52 -4.85 -18.71
N LYS A 29 -0.26 -3.75 -18.62
CA LYS A 29 -1.42 -3.45 -19.49
C LYS A 29 -2.42 -4.62 -19.62
N ILE A 30 -2.71 -5.32 -18.53
CA ILE A 30 -3.47 -6.58 -18.60
C ILE A 30 -4.97 -6.33 -18.84
N ILE A 31 -5.60 -5.36 -18.17
CA ILE A 31 -7.09 -5.22 -18.21
C ILE A 31 -7.59 -3.77 -18.43
N LEU A 32 -7.06 -2.74 -17.77
CA LEU A 32 -7.57 -1.35 -17.88
C LEU A 32 -6.45 -0.32 -17.94
N THR A 33 -6.04 0.06 -19.14
CA THR A 33 -5.02 1.09 -19.39
C THR A 33 -5.53 2.51 -19.16
N GLU A 34 -6.85 2.75 -19.21
CA GLU A 34 -7.42 4.10 -19.10
C GLU A 34 -7.32 4.68 -17.68
N PHE A 35 -7.23 3.82 -16.65
CA PHE A 35 -7.06 4.24 -15.26
C PHE A 35 -5.58 4.31 -14.82
N PHE A 36 -4.64 4.36 -15.77
CA PHE A 36 -3.20 4.39 -15.50
C PHE A 36 -2.80 5.45 -14.46
N GLY A 37 -3.31 6.68 -14.62
CA GLY A 37 -3.04 7.78 -13.69
C GLY A 37 -3.60 7.53 -12.29
N VAL A 38 -4.80 6.94 -12.20
CA VAL A 38 -5.43 6.61 -10.91
C VAL A 38 -4.63 5.54 -10.19
N SER A 39 -4.30 4.42 -10.83
CA SER A 39 -3.58 3.33 -10.18
C SER A 39 -2.18 3.72 -9.67
N ILE A 40 -1.53 4.70 -10.31
CA ILE A 40 -0.22 5.20 -9.87
C ILE A 40 -0.37 6.26 -8.77
N LEU A 41 -1.38 7.13 -8.83
CA LEU A 41 -1.58 8.17 -7.81
C LEU A 41 -2.27 7.64 -6.54
N LEU A 42 -3.10 6.59 -6.65
CA LEU A 42 -3.84 6.01 -5.52
C LEU A 42 -2.95 5.58 -4.34
N PRO A 43 -1.76 4.96 -4.56
CA PRO A 43 -0.78 4.69 -3.51
C PRO A 43 -0.39 5.92 -2.70
N VAL A 44 -0.28 7.09 -3.33
CA VAL A 44 0.13 8.34 -2.65
C VAL A 44 -0.89 8.75 -1.58
N PHE A 45 -2.18 8.45 -1.78
CA PHE A 45 -3.25 8.79 -0.83
C PHE A 45 -3.55 7.66 0.15
N LEU A 46 -3.58 6.40 -0.31
CA LEU A 46 -3.97 5.25 0.51
C LEU A 46 -2.83 4.70 1.37
N CYS A 47 -1.56 4.73 0.92
CA CYS A 47 -0.44 4.24 1.72
C CYS A 47 -0.20 5.04 3.01
N PRO A 48 -0.31 6.38 3.05
CA PRO A 48 -0.21 7.13 4.31
C PRO A 48 -1.28 6.71 5.33
N ILE A 49 -2.51 6.47 4.87
CA ILE A 49 -3.60 5.97 5.72
C ILE A 49 -3.27 4.57 6.25
N GLY A 50 -2.83 3.68 5.36
CA GLY A 50 -2.39 2.32 5.72
C GLY A 50 -1.21 2.30 6.69
N PHE A 51 -0.27 3.23 6.53
CA PHE A 51 0.91 3.43 7.38
C PHE A 51 0.53 3.91 8.79
N ILE A 52 -0.35 4.92 8.91
CA ILE A 52 -0.83 5.39 10.21
C ILE A 52 -1.55 4.24 10.95
N LEU A 53 -2.39 3.48 10.23
CA LEU A 53 -3.07 2.31 10.79
C LEU A 53 -2.07 1.23 11.25
N ALA A 54 -1.00 1.03 10.49
CA ALA A 54 0.09 0.10 10.82
C ALA A 54 0.83 0.52 12.10
N ILE A 55 1.13 1.82 12.24
CA ILE A 55 1.78 2.39 13.43
C ILE A 55 0.92 2.19 14.67
N PHE A 56 -0.38 2.51 14.60
CA PHE A 56 -1.30 2.30 15.72
C PHE A 56 -1.34 0.82 16.13
N SER A 57 -1.41 -0.09 15.15
CA SER A 57 -1.37 -1.52 15.42
C SER A 57 -0.03 -1.98 16.04
N TYR A 58 1.10 -1.43 15.57
CA TYR A 58 2.41 -1.74 16.10
C TYR A 58 2.62 -1.23 17.53
N GLN A 59 2.11 -0.05 17.87
CA GLN A 59 2.19 0.49 19.23
C GLN A 59 1.42 -0.36 20.25
N ILE A 60 0.30 -0.96 19.83
CA ILE A 60 -0.60 -1.69 20.74
C ILE A 60 -0.16 -3.14 20.97
N ASP A 61 0.26 -3.86 19.93
CA ASP A 61 0.56 -5.31 20.03
C ASP A 61 2.00 -5.66 19.62
N LYS A 62 2.84 -4.69 19.20
CA LYS A 62 4.23 -4.89 18.70
C LYS A 62 4.38 -6.06 17.72
N ASN A 63 3.33 -6.33 16.97
CA ASN A 63 3.23 -7.56 16.19
C ASN A 63 4.10 -7.45 14.92
N ILE A 64 4.77 -8.54 14.55
CA ILE A 64 5.60 -8.62 13.33
C ILE A 64 4.78 -8.23 12.10
N GLY A 65 3.50 -8.63 12.05
CA GLY A 65 2.60 -8.26 10.95
C GLY A 65 2.40 -6.74 10.81
N ALA A 66 2.37 -5.99 11.92
CA ALA A 66 2.26 -4.54 11.87
C ALA A 66 3.56 -3.90 11.36
N LYS A 67 4.72 -4.46 11.74
CA LYS A 67 6.03 -4.04 11.21
C LYS A 67 6.11 -4.25 9.69
N ILE A 68 5.61 -5.38 9.20
CA ILE A 68 5.51 -5.67 7.77
C ILE A 68 4.57 -4.66 7.10
N GLY A 69 3.40 -4.37 7.67
CA GLY A 69 2.47 -3.37 7.15
C GLY A 69 3.07 -1.97 7.05
N ILE A 70 3.88 -1.56 8.02
CA ILE A 70 4.63 -0.28 7.99
C ILE A 70 5.58 -0.28 6.79
N ILE A 71 6.44 -1.31 6.66
CA ILE A 71 7.43 -1.40 5.59
C ILE A 71 6.75 -1.44 4.22
N LEU A 72 5.70 -2.26 4.07
CA LEU A 72 4.97 -2.39 2.80
C LEU A 72 4.37 -1.05 2.35
N ASN A 73 3.71 -0.33 3.26
CA ASN A 73 3.10 0.95 2.91
C ASN A 73 4.15 2.00 2.50
N VAL A 74 5.32 2.04 3.17
CA VAL A 74 6.41 2.95 2.78
C VAL A 74 6.98 2.59 1.41
N VAL A 75 7.25 1.31 1.15
CA VAL A 75 7.79 0.86 -0.14
C VAL A 75 6.82 1.15 -1.28
N VAL A 76 5.54 0.82 -1.11
CA VAL A 76 4.51 1.03 -2.13
C VAL A 76 4.25 2.51 -2.38
N PHE A 77 4.37 3.35 -1.34
CA PHE A 77 4.29 4.81 -1.47
C PHE A 77 5.40 5.39 -2.35
N LEU A 78 6.60 4.80 -2.39
CA LEU A 78 7.73 5.29 -3.18
C LEU A 78 7.62 4.93 -4.68
N ILE A 79 6.89 3.86 -5.03
CA ILE A 79 6.72 3.41 -6.42
C ILE A 79 6.27 4.52 -7.37
N PRO A 80 5.21 5.30 -7.09
CA PRO A 80 4.79 6.38 -7.98
C PRO A 80 5.86 7.45 -8.21
N PHE A 81 6.67 7.77 -7.20
CA PHE A 81 7.75 8.74 -7.35
C PHE A 81 8.85 8.20 -8.27
N ILE A 82 9.23 6.93 -8.09
CA ILE A 82 10.21 6.26 -8.97
C ILE A 82 9.70 6.23 -10.41
N TRP A 83 8.42 5.93 -10.59
CA TRP A 83 7.79 5.88 -11.92
C TRP A 83 7.75 7.25 -12.60
N VAL A 84 7.38 8.31 -11.85
CA VAL A 84 7.36 9.67 -12.38
C VAL A 84 8.77 10.14 -12.75
N ILE A 85 9.76 9.90 -11.89
CA ILE A 85 11.17 10.24 -12.17
C ILE A 85 11.69 9.48 -13.40
N GLY A 86 11.44 8.16 -13.48
CA GLY A 86 11.89 7.35 -14.60
C GLY A 86 11.17 7.62 -15.93
N LYS A 87 10.02 8.30 -15.91
CA LYS A 87 9.31 8.76 -17.11
C LYS A 87 9.72 10.18 -17.54
N ILE A 88 10.21 10.99 -16.61
CA ILE A 88 10.66 12.37 -16.87
C ILE A 88 12.08 12.41 -17.44
N MET A 89 12.93 11.44 -17.08
CA MET A 89 14.28 11.26 -17.62
C MET A 89 14.27 10.52 -18.96
#